data_AF-A0A4W5LVF3-F1
#
_entry.id   AF-A0A4W5LVF3-F1
#
_cell.length_a   1.000
_cell.length_b   1.000
_cell.length_c   1.000
_cell.angle_alpha   90.00
_cell.angle_beta   90.00
_cell.angle_gamma   90.00
#
_symmetry.space_group_name_H-M   'P 1'
#
loop_
_entity.id
_entity.type
_entity.pdbx_description
1 polymer ?
#
loop_
_entity_poly.entity_id
_entity_poly.type
_entity_poly.pdbx_seq_one_letter_code
_entity_poly.pdbx_strand_id
1 'polypeptide(L)'
;MKSDQPPDFSQEPLPDDNIEVESLDSEDPLKITHNLLDRRSQTLLTVQQDIKAKLKHMYQHISEGIGHHGNQSLLKDIYTELYITEGGSGGLNNEHEVRQIEMASKKQTTQETSIKCNDI
;
A
#
# COMPACT_ATOMS: atom_id res chain seq x y z
N MET A 1 66.79 46.97 10.33
CA MET A 1 66.18 45.74 9.80
C MET A 1 64.99 45.45 10.69
N LYS A 2 63.76 45.58 10.16
CA LYS A 2 62.52 45.34 10.91
C LYS A 2 62.13 43.88 10.65
N SER A 3 62.00 43.06 11.69
CA SER A 3 61.52 41.68 11.54
C SER A 3 60.03 41.71 11.26
N ASP A 4 59.62 41.13 10.14
CA ASP A 4 58.21 40.88 9.82
C ASP A 4 57.73 39.70 10.66
N GLN A 5 56.77 39.96 11.55
CA GLN A 5 56.10 38.93 12.32
C GLN A 5 55.01 38.29 11.44
N PRO A 6 54.90 36.95 11.38
CA PRO A 6 53.86 36.31 10.59
C PRO A 6 52.45 36.64 11.16
N PRO A 7 51.43 36.64 10.29
CA PRO A 7 50.05 36.89 10.73
C PRO A 7 49.59 35.79 11.70
N ASP A 8 48.86 36.21 12.72
CA ASP A 8 48.24 35.33 13.71
C ASP A 8 47.08 34.57 13.05
N PHE A 9 47.28 33.27 12.80
CA PHE A 9 46.22 32.37 12.37
C PHE A 9 45.48 31.88 13.62
N SER A 10 44.49 32.64 14.07
CA SER A 10 43.46 32.09 14.94
C SER A 10 42.84 30.89 14.24
N GLN A 11 43.12 29.69 14.72
CA GLN A 11 42.45 28.47 14.26
C GLN A 11 40.96 28.64 14.59
N GLU A 12 40.11 28.81 13.57
CA GLU A 12 38.67 28.62 13.76
C GLU A 12 38.44 27.18 14.24
N PRO A 13 37.57 26.96 15.24
CA PRO A 13 37.29 25.61 15.71
C PRO A 13 36.72 24.80 14.55
N LEU A 14 37.29 23.63 14.30
CA LEU A 14 36.74 22.68 13.35
C LEU A 14 35.30 22.34 13.78
N PRO A 15 34.37 22.14 12.81
CA PRO A 15 33.05 21.65 13.14
C PRO A 15 33.22 20.33 13.88
N ASP A 16 32.48 20.21 14.97
CA ASP A 16 32.51 19.05 15.85
C ASP A 16 32.02 17.83 15.07
N ASP A 17 32.96 17.00 14.58
CA ASP A 17 32.69 15.74 13.89
C ASP A 17 32.15 14.66 14.86
N ASN A 18 31.64 15.08 16.01
CA ASN A 18 30.75 14.31 16.86
C ASN A 18 29.41 14.09 16.14
N ILE A 19 29.44 13.33 15.05
CA ILE A 19 28.39 12.33 14.90
C ILE A 19 28.51 11.51 16.18
N GLU A 20 27.53 11.63 17.08
CA GLU A 20 27.26 10.58 18.04
C GLU A 20 27.02 9.31 17.21
N VAL A 21 28.11 8.63 16.86
CA VAL A 21 28.12 7.20 16.73
C VAL A 21 27.73 6.76 18.13
N GLU A 22 26.43 6.55 18.33
CA GLU A 22 25.91 5.83 19.49
C GLU A 22 26.88 4.66 19.71
N SER A 23 27.57 4.71 20.83
CA SER A 23 28.52 3.67 21.19
C SER A 23 27.73 2.37 21.17
N LEU A 24 28.18 1.42 20.36
CA LEU A 24 27.68 0.04 20.40
C LEU A 24 28.23 -0.58 21.70
N ASP A 25 27.77 -0.08 22.84
CA ASP A 25 28.21 -0.49 24.16
C ASP A 25 27.61 -1.85 24.46
N SER A 26 28.32 -2.91 24.03
CA SER A 26 28.14 -4.29 24.50
C SER A 26 26.72 -4.88 24.45
N GLU A 27 25.85 -4.44 23.53
CA GLU A 27 24.54 -5.06 23.37
C GLU A 27 24.71 -6.50 22.88
N ASP A 28 24.06 -7.44 23.59
CA ASP A 28 23.93 -8.84 23.18
C ASP A 28 23.48 -8.89 21.70
N PRO A 29 24.19 -9.61 20.81
CA PRO A 29 23.77 -9.78 19.41
C PRO A 29 22.29 -10.17 19.25
N LEU A 30 21.72 -10.90 20.22
CA LEU A 30 20.30 -11.24 20.24
C LEU A 30 19.38 -10.03 20.41
N LYS A 31 19.80 -9.02 21.17
CA LYS A 31 19.02 -7.81 21.43
C LYS A 31 19.05 -6.86 20.23
N ILE A 32 20.22 -6.72 19.61
CA ILE A 32 20.37 -5.96 18.35
C ILE A 32 19.49 -6.56 17.26
N THR A 33 19.54 -7.89 17.08
CA THR A 33 18.73 -8.57 16.07
C THR A 33 17.24 -8.45 16.37
N HIS A 34 16.82 -8.55 17.63
CA HIS A 34 15.43 -8.33 18.03
C HIS A 34 14.93 -6.93 17.67
N ASN A 35 15.68 -5.88 18.03
CA ASN A 35 15.31 -4.49 17.73
C ASN A 35 15.19 -4.22 16.22
N LEU A 36 16.09 -4.81 15.41
CA LEU A 36 16.05 -4.68 13.96
C LEU A 36 14.81 -5.38 13.35
N LEU A 37 14.48 -6.57 13.84
CA LEU A 37 13.29 -7.31 13.41
C LEU A 37 12.00 -6.58 13.79
N ASP A 38 11.95 -6.01 15.00
CA ASP A 38 10.80 -5.25 15.47
C ASP A 38 10.59 -3.97 14.64
N ARG A 39 11.66 -3.21 14.40
CA ARG A 39 11.64 -2.04 13.51
C ARG A 39 11.20 -2.38 12.09
N ARG A 40 11.67 -3.51 11.56
CA ARG A 40 11.27 -4.00 10.22
C ARG A 40 9.79 -4.36 10.19
N SER A 41 9.29 -5.05 11.21
CA SER A 41 7.90 -5.44 11.34
C SER A 41 7.00 -4.20 11.42
N GLN A 42 7.38 -3.21 12.23
CA GLN A 42 6.66 -1.95 12.35
C GLN A 42 6.62 -1.18 11.02
N THR A 43 7.75 -1.10 10.31
CA THR A 43 7.82 -0.44 8.99
C THR A 43 6.90 -1.12 7.98
N LEU A 44 6.89 -2.46 7.96
CA LEU A 44 6.03 -3.23 7.06
C LEU A 44 4.54 -3.00 7.35
N LEU A 45 4.16 -2.95 8.63
CA LEU A 45 2.78 -2.62 9.05
C LEU A 45 2.37 -1.22 8.59
N THR A 46 3.24 -0.22 8.76
CA THR A 46 2.96 1.16 8.32
C THR A 46 2.77 1.22 6.80
N VAL A 47 3.67 0.63 6.02
CA VAL A 47 3.56 0.59 4.55
C VAL A 47 2.27 -0.10 4.12
N GLN A 48 1.89 -1.22 4.76
CA GLN A 48 0.65 -1.92 4.45
C GLN A 48 -0.59 -1.06 4.74
N GLN A 49 -0.60 -0.34 5.87
CA GLN A 49 -1.70 0.57 6.24
C GLN A 49 -1.82 1.73 5.25
N ASP A 50 -0.70 2.33 4.84
CA ASP A 50 -0.67 3.43 3.88
C ASP A 50 -1.21 3.01 2.52
N ILE A 51 -0.78 1.84 2.02
CA ILE A 51 -1.29 1.27 0.78
C ILE A 51 -2.80 1.03 0.88
N LYS A 52 -3.27 0.42 1.97
CA LYS A 52 -4.70 0.16 2.19
C LYS A 52 -5.51 1.46 2.23
N ALA A 53 -5.01 2.49 2.92
CA ALA A 53 -5.67 3.79 3.01
C ALA A 53 -5.73 4.48 1.63
N LYS A 54 -4.63 4.45 0.87
CA LYS A 54 -4.56 5.01 -0.48
C LYS A 54 -5.55 4.33 -1.42
N LEU A 55 -5.59 3.00 -1.43
CA LEU A 55 -6.53 2.24 -2.25
C LEU A 55 -7.98 2.57 -1.89
N LYS A 56 -8.30 2.60 -0.58
CA LYS A 56 -9.63 3.00 -0.13
C LYS A 56 -10.00 4.40 -0.61
N HIS A 57 -9.11 5.37 -0.48
CA HIS A 57 -9.36 6.74 -0.92
C HIS A 57 -9.62 6.83 -2.44
N MET A 58 -8.85 6.10 -3.25
CA MET A 58 -9.02 6.13 -4.71
C MET A 58 -10.33 5.48 -5.17
N TYR A 59 -10.79 4.42 -4.50
CA TYR A 59 -11.90 3.60 -4.96
C TYR A 59 -13.16 3.70 -4.08
N GLN A 60 -13.19 4.59 -3.09
CA GLN A 60 -14.37 4.77 -2.24
C GLN A 60 -15.55 5.43 -2.98
N HIS A 61 -15.29 6.19 -4.04
CA HIS A 61 -16.31 6.86 -4.84
C HIS A 61 -16.40 6.24 -6.23
N ILE A 62 -17.62 6.08 -6.72
CA ILE A 62 -17.91 5.59 -8.06
C ILE A 62 -18.85 6.58 -8.74
N SER A 63 -18.62 6.82 -10.02
CA SER A 63 -19.50 7.62 -10.86
C SER A 63 -20.63 6.76 -11.40
N GLU A 64 -21.87 7.22 -11.22
CA GLU A 64 -23.04 6.58 -11.82
C GLU A 64 -23.19 7.01 -13.30
N GLY A 65 -23.30 6.05 -14.22
CA GLY A 65 -23.56 6.28 -15.65
C GLY A 65 -22.31 6.48 -16.55
N ILE A 66 -22.54 6.73 -17.85
CA ILE A 66 -21.51 6.83 -18.91
C ILE A 66 -21.11 8.30 -19.20
N GLY A 67 -21.74 9.26 -18.52
CA GLY A 67 -21.54 10.70 -18.76
C GLY A 67 -20.59 11.35 -17.78
N HIS A 68 -19.77 12.28 -18.26
CA HIS A 68 -18.78 13.09 -17.50
C HIS A 68 -19.33 13.91 -16.31
N HIS A 69 -20.61 13.76 -15.92
CA HIS A 69 -21.29 14.58 -14.90
C HIS A 69 -22.19 13.75 -13.96
N GLY A 70 -21.91 12.46 -13.76
CA GLY A 70 -22.61 11.67 -12.73
C GLY A 70 -22.28 12.15 -11.31
N ASN A 71 -23.26 12.16 -10.42
CA ASN A 71 -23.01 12.36 -8.99
C ASN A 71 -22.07 11.25 -8.48
N GLN A 72 -21.05 11.61 -7.70
CA GLN A 72 -20.19 10.61 -7.05
C GLN A 72 -20.95 10.01 -5.87
N SER A 73 -21.17 8.71 -5.91
CA SER A 73 -21.75 7.94 -4.81
C SER A 73 -20.66 7.14 -4.13
N LEU A 74 -20.74 6.97 -2.81
CA LEU A 74 -19.84 6.04 -2.13
C LEU A 74 -20.16 4.62 -2.58
N LEU A 75 -19.14 3.83 -2.91
CA LEU A 75 -19.30 2.43 -3.28
C LEU A 75 -20.15 1.66 -2.25
N LYS A 76 -19.94 1.96 -0.96
CA LYS A 76 -20.66 1.32 0.14
C LYS A 76 -22.18 1.57 0.15
N ASP A 77 -22.64 2.64 -0.50
CA ASP A 77 -24.04 3.06 -0.49
C ASP A 77 -24.80 2.51 -1.71
N ILE A 78 -24.07 2.00 -2.72
CA ILE A 78 -24.65 1.46 -3.97
C ILE A 78 -24.43 -0.04 -4.14
N TYR A 79 -23.49 -0.65 -3.40
CA TYR A 79 -23.37 -2.11 -3.40
C TYR A 79 -24.50 -2.70 -2.58
N THR A 80 -25.32 -3.54 -3.20
CA THR A 80 -26.34 -4.30 -2.49
C THR A 80 -25.80 -5.66 -2.08
N GLU A 81 -25.05 -6.34 -2.96
CA GLU A 81 -24.49 -7.69 -2.75
C GLU A 81 -23.25 -7.90 -3.65
N LEU A 82 -22.29 -8.73 -3.23
CA LEU A 82 -21.10 -9.10 -4.02
C LEU A 82 -21.00 -10.63 -4.11
N TYR A 83 -21.22 -11.18 -5.32
CA TYR A 83 -21.01 -12.60 -5.62
C TYR A 83 -19.79 -12.74 -6.52
N ILE A 84 -18.74 -13.36 -5.99
CA ILE A 84 -17.57 -13.72 -6.77
C ILE A 84 -17.71 -15.20 -7.07
N THR A 85 -17.80 -15.56 -8.35
CA THR A 85 -17.85 -16.95 -8.77
C THR A 85 -16.56 -17.29 -9.49
N GLU A 86 -16.13 -18.54 -9.36
CA GLU A 86 -15.03 -19.05 -10.17
C GLU A 86 -15.48 -19.07 -11.65
N GLY A 87 -14.96 -18.16 -12.46
CA GLY A 87 -15.16 -18.19 -13.90
C GLY A 87 -14.32 -19.29 -14.52
N GLY A 88 -14.95 -20.27 -15.17
CA GLY A 88 -14.23 -21.17 -16.08
C GLY A 88 -13.56 -20.35 -17.20
N SER A 89 -12.41 -20.79 -17.70
CA SER A 89 -11.71 -20.16 -18.83
C SER A 89 -12.60 -20.15 -20.08
N GLY A 90 -13.46 -19.13 -20.20
CA GLY A 90 -14.40 -18.97 -21.28
C GLY A 90 -13.70 -18.35 -22.48
N GLY A 91 -13.56 -19.10 -23.56
CA GLY A 91 -13.12 -18.56 -24.84
C GLY A 91 -13.96 -17.35 -25.25
N LEU A 92 -13.30 -16.34 -25.82
CA LEU A 92 -13.87 -15.08 -26.28
C LEU A 92 -15.09 -15.31 -27.19
N ASN A 93 -16.30 -15.27 -26.62
CA ASN A 93 -17.51 -15.24 -27.44
C ASN A 93 -17.80 -13.78 -27.80
N ASN A 94 -17.60 -13.43 -29.08
CA ASN A 94 -17.66 -12.06 -29.63
C ASN A 94 -19.10 -11.50 -29.78
N GLU A 95 -20.07 -11.95 -29.00
CA GLU A 95 -21.45 -11.50 -29.10
C GLU A 95 -21.84 -10.67 -27.87
N HIS A 96 -22.25 -9.43 -28.13
CA HIS A 96 -22.69 -8.36 -27.23
C HIS A 96 -23.01 -8.77 -25.77
N GLU A 97 -22.37 -8.08 -24.82
CA GLU A 97 -22.44 -8.26 -23.36
C GLU A 97 -23.81 -7.93 -22.72
N VAL A 98 -24.90 -8.53 -23.19
CA VAL A 98 -26.23 -8.32 -22.61
C VAL A 98 -26.98 -9.65 -22.46
N ARG A 99 -26.73 -10.30 -21.31
CA ARG A 99 -27.61 -11.20 -20.50
C ARG A 99 -26.91 -12.43 -19.95
N GLN A 100 -26.11 -12.28 -18.90
CA GLN A 100 -25.69 -13.42 -18.08
C GLN A 100 -26.60 -13.66 -16.86
N ILE A 101 -27.23 -12.62 -16.31
CA ILE A 101 -28.09 -12.73 -15.11
C ILE A 101 -29.32 -13.62 -15.36
N GLU A 102 -30.00 -13.44 -16.49
CA GLU A 102 -31.22 -14.22 -16.83
C GLU A 102 -30.89 -15.69 -17.16
N MET A 103 -29.69 -15.97 -17.69
CA MET A 103 -29.26 -17.34 -18.02
C MET A 103 -28.75 -18.11 -16.81
N ALA A 104 -28.08 -17.45 -15.85
CA ALA A 104 -27.63 -18.05 -14.59
C ALA A 104 -28.81 -18.56 -13.75
N SER A 105 -29.91 -17.78 -13.67
CA SER A 105 -31.15 -18.21 -13.01
C SER A 105 -31.74 -19.49 -13.62
N LYS A 106 -31.54 -19.73 -14.92
CA LYS A 106 -32.07 -20.89 -15.64
C LYS A 106 -31.13 -22.12 -15.63
N LYS A 107 -29.85 -21.95 -15.27
CA LYS A 107 -28.79 -22.99 -15.25
C LYS A 107 -28.56 -23.60 -13.87
N GLN A 108 -29.60 -23.71 -13.05
CA GLN A 108 -29.60 -24.23 -11.68
C GLN A 108 -29.30 -25.75 -11.57
N THR A 109 -28.26 -26.23 -12.27
CA THR A 109 -27.83 -27.63 -12.29
C THR A 109 -26.31 -27.77 -12.17
N THR A 110 -25.53 -26.71 -12.36
CA THR A 110 -24.10 -26.70 -11.99
C THR A 110 -23.92 -25.74 -10.83
N GLN A 111 -23.59 -26.25 -9.65
CA GLN A 111 -23.39 -25.44 -8.45
C GLN A 111 -22.18 -24.52 -8.67
N GLU A 112 -22.42 -23.23 -8.87
CA GLU A 112 -21.34 -22.24 -8.95
C GLU A 112 -20.62 -22.19 -7.60
N THR A 113 -19.30 -22.38 -7.59
CA THR A 113 -18.50 -22.25 -6.37
C THR A 113 -18.33 -20.77 -6.06
N SER A 114 -18.98 -20.32 -4.98
CA SER A 114 -18.82 -18.97 -4.45
C SER A 114 -17.43 -18.82 -3.83
N ILE A 115 -16.73 -17.74 -4.21
CA ILE A 115 -15.44 -17.35 -3.65
C ILE A 115 -15.70 -16.31 -2.55
N LYS A 116 -15.23 -16.61 -1.35
CA LYS A 116 -15.28 -15.67 -0.24
C LYS A 116 -14.25 -14.57 -0.45
N CYS A 117 -14.66 -13.31 -0.35
CA CYS A 117 -13.75 -12.16 -0.55
C CYS A 117 -12.54 -12.16 0.40
N ASN A 118 -12.63 -12.79 1.57
CA ASN A 118 -11.52 -12.87 2.52
C ASN A 118 -10.44 -13.88 2.10
N ASP A 119 -10.72 -14.72 1.11
CA ASP A 119 -9.82 -15.77 0.62
C ASP A 119 -9.07 -15.32 -0.66
N ILE A 120 -9.25 -14.05 -1.06
CA ILE A 120 -8.54 -13.33 -2.15
C ILE A 120 -7.46 -12.43 -1.54
#